data_AF-A0A928VVE7-F1
#
_entry.id   AF-A0A928VVE7-F1
#
_cell.length_a   1.000
_cell.length_b   1.000
_cell.length_c   1.000
_cell.angle_alpha   90.00
_cell.angle_beta   90.00
_cell.angle_gamma   90.00
#
_symmetry.space_group_name_H-M   'P 1'
#
loop_
_entity.id
_entity.type
_entity.pdbx_description
1 polymer ?
#
loop_
_entity_poly.entity_id
_entity_poly.type
_entity_poly.pdbx_seq_one_letter_code
_entity_poly.pdbx_strand_id
1 'polypeptide(L)'
;MLYRLSPIWGRSDTQSEIDGNWYNFTSQYRKNLRSMDKAAIRSQIAAIEGKREFLVRLLERPDLGTLRIDVNQALEEMDDLIEEFRRTFPNGD
;
A
#
# COMPACT_ATOMS: atom_id res chain seq x y z
N MET A 1 -11.94 -13.43 16.79
CA MET A 1 -12.87 -12.61 17.59
C MET A 1 -13.08 -11.29 16.86
N LEU A 2 -14.27 -11.08 16.27
CA LEU A 2 -14.64 -9.79 15.67
C LEU A 2 -15.66 -9.15 16.61
N TYR A 3 -15.34 -7.96 17.12
CA TYR A 3 -16.21 -7.20 18.03
C TYR A 3 -17.53 -6.88 17.32
N ARG A 4 -18.59 -7.63 17.68
CA ARG A 4 -19.94 -7.42 17.18
C ARG A 4 -20.61 -6.33 18.01
N LEU A 5 -20.34 -5.06 17.70
CA LEU A 5 -21.14 -3.96 18.22
C LEU A 5 -22.52 -4.03 17.55
N SER A 6 -23.49 -4.62 18.26
CA SER A 6 -24.90 -4.66 17.86
C SER A 6 -25.62 -3.49 18.55
N PRO A 7 -26.24 -2.54 17.83
CA PRO A 7 -27.02 -1.48 18.46
C PRO A 7 -28.39 -1.98 18.95
N ILE A 8 -28.89 -1.34 20.00
CA ILE A 8 -30.09 -1.68 20.78
C ILE A 8 -31.29 -0.83 20.29
N TRP A 9 -32.45 -1.49 20.12
CA TRP A 9 -33.85 -1.00 19.93
C TRP A 9 -34.39 -0.66 18.53
N GLY A 10 -35.61 -1.18 18.27
CA GLY A 10 -36.65 -0.52 17.46
C GLY A 10 -37.45 -1.41 16.51
N ARG A 11 -38.60 -1.94 16.95
CA ARG A 11 -39.60 -2.63 16.10
C ARG A 11 -40.15 -1.67 15.04
N SER A 12 -39.86 -1.90 13.76
CA SER A 12 -40.55 -1.31 12.60
C SER A 12 -40.27 -2.12 11.35
N ASP A 13 -41.30 -2.26 10.51
CA ASP A 13 -41.31 -3.01 9.25
C ASP A 13 -40.21 -2.52 8.30
N THR A 14 -39.06 -3.20 8.28
CA THR A 14 -38.20 -3.50 7.11
C THR A 14 -36.84 -4.05 7.56
N GLN A 15 -36.84 -5.01 8.50
CA GLN A 15 -35.61 -5.64 9.00
C GLN A 15 -34.73 -6.20 7.85
N SER A 16 -35.32 -6.74 6.77
CA SER A 16 -34.56 -7.24 5.61
C SER A 16 -33.89 -6.14 4.78
N GLU A 17 -34.49 -4.94 4.75
CA GLU A 17 -34.00 -3.79 4.02
C GLU A 17 -32.87 -3.12 4.81
N ILE A 18 -33.03 -3.05 6.14
CA ILE A 18 -32.00 -2.61 7.08
C ILE A 18 -30.80 -3.57 7.04
N ASP A 19 -31.03 -4.89 7.12
CA ASP A 19 -29.97 -5.92 7.07
C ASP A 19 -29.22 -5.91 5.72
N GLY A 20 -29.94 -5.72 4.60
CA GLY A 20 -29.34 -5.57 3.26
C GLY A 20 -28.49 -4.30 3.12
N ASN A 21 -28.96 -3.19 3.70
CA ASN A 21 -28.24 -1.92 3.67
C ASN A 21 -26.97 -1.98 4.55
N TRP A 22 -27.01 -2.68 5.68
CA TRP A 22 -25.84 -2.94 6.52
C TRP A 22 -24.78 -3.82 5.83
N TYR A 23 -25.20 -4.83 5.06
CA TYR A 23 -24.26 -5.66 4.29
C TYR A 23 -23.54 -4.86 3.19
N ASN A 24 -24.27 -3.96 2.51
CA ASN A 24 -23.71 -3.07 1.51
C ASN A 24 -22.75 -2.05 2.12
N PHE A 25 -23.14 -1.44 3.25
CA PHE A 25 -22.32 -0.52 4.02
C PHE A 25 -21.01 -1.19 4.46
N THR A 26 -21.09 -2.30 5.19
CA THR A 26 -19.88 -2.99 5.70
C THR A 26 -18.97 -3.51 4.57
N SER A 27 -19.53 -3.92 3.43
CA SER A 27 -18.75 -4.31 2.25
C SER A 27 -18.04 -3.13 1.61
N GLN A 28 -18.70 -1.97 1.50
CA GLN A 28 -18.12 -0.74 0.97
C GLN A 28 -16.96 -0.26 1.85
N TYR A 29 -17.12 -0.25 3.18
CA TYR A 29 -16.05 0.15 4.10
C TYR A 29 -14.86 -0.80 4.07
N ARG A 30 -15.08 -2.12 4.00
CA ARG A 30 -13.98 -3.09 3.84
C ARG A 30 -13.23 -2.89 2.53
N LYS A 31 -13.95 -2.65 1.42
CA LYS A 31 -13.35 -2.40 0.10
C LYS A 31 -12.54 -1.10 0.11
N ASN A 32 -13.07 -0.04 0.73
CA ASN A 32 -12.37 1.23 0.91
C ASN A 32 -11.12 1.07 1.78
N LEU A 33 -11.21 0.32 2.88
CA LEU A 33 -10.07 0.06 3.77
C LEU A 33 -8.93 -0.66 3.04
N ARG A 34 -9.25 -1.74 2.29
CA ARG A 34 -8.24 -2.41 1.44
C ARG A 34 -7.66 -1.45 0.40
N SER A 35 -8.48 -0.63 -0.24
CA SER A 35 -8.05 0.33 -1.27
C SER A 35 -7.09 1.38 -0.70
N MET A 36 -7.33 1.88 0.51
CA MET A 36 -6.46 2.85 1.19
C MET A 36 -5.10 2.26 1.57
N ASP A 37 -5.05 1.03 2.11
CA ASP A 37 -3.77 0.36 2.41
C ASP A 37 -2.94 0.13 1.14
N LYS A 38 -3.58 -0.32 0.06
CA LYS A 38 -2.93 -0.49 -1.25
C LYS A 38 -2.40 0.83 -1.79
N ALA A 39 -3.14 1.93 -1.63
CA ALA A 39 -2.70 3.26 -2.03
C ALA A 39 -1.50 3.75 -1.22
N ALA A 40 -1.49 3.51 0.10
CA ALA A 40 -0.37 3.86 0.96
C ALA A 40 0.91 3.09 0.57
N ILE A 41 0.79 1.79 0.31
CA ILE A 41 1.91 0.95 -0.14
C ILE A 41 2.43 1.43 -1.51
N ARG A 42 1.55 1.73 -2.47
CA ARG A 42 1.94 2.29 -3.77
C ARG A 42 2.67 3.63 -3.63
N SER A 43 2.22 4.51 -2.74
CA SER A 43 2.88 5.79 -2.49
C SER A 43 4.29 5.61 -1.92
N GLN A 44 4.51 4.60 -1.07
CA GLN A 44 5.84 4.29 -0.57
C GLN A 44 6.77 3.76 -1.66
N ILE A 45 6.26 2.93 -2.58
CA ILE A 45 7.04 2.45 -3.73
C ILE A 45 7.42 3.60 -4.67
N ALA A 46 6.50 4.52 -4.97
CA ALA A 46 6.83 5.71 -5.76
C ALA A 46 7.93 6.55 -5.10
N ALA A 47 7.93 6.65 -3.76
CA ALA A 47 9.00 7.32 -3.03
C ALA A 47 10.34 6.56 -3.10
N ILE A 48 10.32 5.23 -3.11
CA ILE A 48 11.50 4.38 -3.28
C ILE A 48 12.07 4.53 -4.70
N GLU A 49 11.22 4.52 -5.74
CA GLU A 49 11.64 4.76 -7.12
C GLU A 49 12.26 6.15 -7.30
N GLY A 50 11.71 7.19 -6.65
CA GLY A 50 12.30 8.53 -6.66
C GLY A 50 13.67 8.60 -5.96
N LYS A 51 13.85 7.87 -4.85
CA LYS A 51 15.16 7.77 -4.18
C LYS A 51 16.18 7.00 -5.02
N ARG A 52 15.76 5.95 -5.73
CA ARG A 52 16.59 5.23 -6.69
C ARG A 52 17.09 6.15 -7.79
N GLU A 53 16.22 6.97 -8.37
CA GLU A 53 16.61 7.95 -9.40
C GLU A 53 17.66 8.94 -8.87
N PHE A 54 17.51 9.40 -7.63
CA PHE A 54 18.51 10.24 -6.98
C PHE A 54 19.87 9.54 -6.85
N LEU A 55 19.92 8.27 -6.45
CA LEU A 55 21.16 7.51 -6.34
C LEU A 55 21.83 7.25 -7.70
N VAL A 56 21.03 7.03 -8.76
CA VAL A 56 21.56 6.93 -10.13
C VAL A 56 22.24 8.23 -10.55
N ARG A 57 21.59 9.38 -10.34
CA ARG A 57 22.20 10.70 -10.62
C ARG A 57 23.42 10.95 -9.75
N LEU A 58 23.41 10.45 -8.51
CA LEU A 58 24.54 10.55 -7.61
C LEU A 58 25.75 9.80 -8.18
N LEU A 59 25.58 8.62 -8.79
CA LEU A 59 26.67 7.84 -9.44
C LEU A 59 27.31 8.50 -10.65
N GLU A 60 26.60 9.41 -11.32
CA GLU A 60 27.13 10.16 -12.46
C GLU A 60 28.25 11.13 -12.03
N ARG A 61 28.33 11.44 -10.73
CA ARG A 61 29.36 12.31 -10.18
C ARG A 61 30.74 11.61 -10.15
N PRO A 62 31.79 12.22 -10.71
CA PRO A 62 33.12 11.63 -10.72
C PRO A 62 33.85 11.71 -9.36
N ASP A 63 33.35 12.52 -8.42
CA ASP A 63 34.00 12.85 -7.14
C ASP A 63 33.53 12.00 -5.93
N LEU A 64 32.87 10.87 -6.17
CA LEU A 64 32.27 10.04 -5.10
C LEU A 64 33.28 9.24 -4.26
N GLY A 65 34.44 8.90 -4.82
CA GLY A 65 35.42 8.05 -4.14
C GLY A 65 34.81 6.75 -3.60
N THR A 66 34.94 6.52 -2.29
CA THR A 66 34.44 5.32 -1.59
C THR A 66 32.92 5.23 -1.55
N LEU A 67 32.22 6.37 -1.56
CA LEU A 67 30.75 6.43 -1.52
C LEU A 67 30.13 5.76 -2.76
N ARG A 68 30.88 5.62 -3.85
CA ARG A 68 30.43 4.94 -5.06
C ARG A 68 30.07 3.48 -4.77
N ILE A 69 30.79 2.80 -3.89
CA ILE A 69 30.52 1.40 -3.52
C ILE A 69 29.20 1.32 -2.75
N ASP A 70 29.05 2.17 -1.72
CA ASP A 70 27.84 2.22 -0.89
C ASP A 70 26.60 2.58 -1.72
N VAL A 71 26.73 3.48 -2.68
CA VAL A 71 25.62 3.88 -3.57
C VAL A 71 25.24 2.76 -4.54
N ASN A 72 26.21 2.00 -5.07
CA ASN A 72 25.90 0.83 -5.90
C ASN A 72 25.18 -0.26 -5.08
N GLN A 73 25.63 -0.53 -3.85
CA GLN A 73 24.98 -1.48 -2.96
C GLN A 73 23.54 -1.04 -2.63
N ALA A 74 23.34 0.24 -2.31
CA ALA A 74 22.00 0.77 -2.04
C ALA A 74 21.08 0.68 -3.27
N LEU A 75 21.61 0.82 -4.48
CA LEU A 75 20.84 0.65 -5.71
C LEU A 75 20.44 -0.81 -5.95
N GLU A 76 21.33 -1.77 -5.72
CA GLU A 76 20.99 -3.20 -5.78
C GLU A 76 19.90 -3.56 -4.77
N GLU A 77 20.04 -3.14 -3.51
CA GLU A 77 19.02 -3.40 -2.48
C GLU A 77 17.67 -2.76 -2.83
N MET A 78 17.67 -1.58 -3.45
CA MET A 78 16.45 -0.94 -3.94
C MET A 78 15.83 -1.67 -5.12
N ASP A 79 16.64 -2.16 -6.06
CA ASP A 79 16.17 -2.93 -7.21
C ASP A 79 15.56 -4.25 -6.77
N ASP A 80 16.19 -4.97 -5.84
CA ASP A 80 15.67 -6.20 -5.24
C ASP A 80 14.33 -5.95 -4.54
N LEU A 81 14.21 -4.87 -3.75
CA LEU A 81 12.98 -4.50 -3.06
C LEU A 81 11.84 -4.18 -4.03
N ILE A 82 12.15 -3.44 -5.10
CA ILE A 82 11.17 -3.11 -6.15
C ILE A 82 10.73 -4.38 -6.89
N GLU A 83 11.65 -5.30 -7.18
CA GLU A 83 11.32 -6.57 -7.82
C GLU A 83 10.43 -7.44 -6.91
N GLU A 84 10.79 -7.59 -5.64
CA GLU A 84 9.99 -8.34 -4.66
C GLU A 84 8.58 -7.77 -4.53
N PHE A 85 8.47 -6.44 -4.50
CA PHE A 85 7.18 -5.77 -4.51
C PHE A 85 6.35 -6.11 -5.76
N ARG A 86 6.95 -6.00 -6.95
CA ARG A 86 6.27 -6.32 -8.22
C ARG A 86 5.81 -7.78 -8.28
N ARG A 87 6.60 -8.70 -7.72
CA ARG A 87 6.24 -10.12 -7.60
C ARG A 87 5.11 -10.36 -6.59
N THR A 88 5.08 -9.63 -5.49
CA THR A 88 4.06 -9.74 -4.44
C THR A 88 2.73 -9.12 -4.89
N PHE A 89 2.77 -8.08 -5.73
CA PHE A 89 1.62 -7.35 -6.21
C PHE A 89 1.57 -7.29 -7.76
N PRO A 90 1.48 -8.44 -8.46
CA PRO A 90 1.62 -8.51 -9.92
C PRO A 90 0.48 -7.86 -10.70
N ASN A 91 -0.66 -7.58 -10.06
CA ASN A 91 -1.87 -7.06 -10.72
C ASN A 91 -2.09 -5.55 -10.54
N GLY A 92 -1.14 -4.81 -9.96
CA GLY A 92 -1.28 -3.37 -9.73
C GLY A 92 -2.39 -2.96 -8.74
N ASP A 93 -3.13 -3.93 -8.20
CA ASP A 93 -4.22 -3.76 -7.24
C ASP A 93 -3.88 -4.28 -5.86
#